data_AF-A0A7Y8LZR3-F1
#
_entry.id   AF-A0A7Y8LZR3-F1
#
_cell.length_a   1.000
_cell.length_b   1.000
_cell.length_c   1.000
_cell.angle_alpha   90.00
_cell.angle_beta   90.00
_cell.angle_gamma   90.00
#
_symmetry.space_group_name_H-M   'P 1'
#
loop_
_entity.id
_entity.type
_entity.pdbx_description
1 polymer ?
#
loop_
_entity_poly.entity_id
_entity_poly.type
_entity_poly.pdbx_seq_one_letter_code
_entity_poly.pdbx_strand_id
1 'polypeptide(L)'
;MKRHIPEDRISAWVDRQLDPEAMAQVDAHLRSCAECRSLAEEMSAITEAYRSAEPLDLPPHLWARIASGMNEPPTHGRWSRWLQPLLARPSWVSVPAPALVLMVFIVGTVLFVEFRSASRFEQRALSQIEAAHQAMASLDAEKHNPFHLPAPDDAKVNPFARSSVDPLVNPFSAAQQIRQQERQP
;
A
#
# COMPACT_ATOMS: atom_id res chain seq x y z
N MET A 1 -2.49 -30.89 -16.24
CA MET A 1 -2.85 -29.62 -15.57
C MET A 1 -1.62 -29.10 -14.84
N LYS A 2 -0.86 -28.17 -15.44
CA LYS A 2 0.26 -27.54 -14.72
C LYS A 2 -0.34 -26.47 -13.82
N ARG A 3 -0.11 -26.57 -12.51
CA ARG A 3 -0.60 -25.58 -11.53
C ARG A 3 0.30 -24.35 -11.63
N HIS A 4 -0.23 -23.23 -12.08
CA HIS A 4 0.49 -21.95 -12.16
C HIS A 4 0.73 -21.35 -10.78
N ILE A 5 1.77 -20.53 -10.66
CA ILE A 5 2.02 -19.71 -9.47
C ILE A 5 1.18 -18.44 -9.58
N PRO A 6 0.57 -17.96 -8.49
CA PRO A 6 -0.19 -16.73 -8.50
C PRO A 6 0.73 -15.52 -8.74
N GLU A 7 0.20 -14.51 -9.40
CA GLU A 7 0.95 -13.35 -9.92
C GLU A 7 1.62 -12.54 -8.81
N ASP A 8 0.98 -12.38 -7.66
CA ASP A 8 1.51 -11.73 -6.46
C ASP A 8 2.83 -12.36 -5.98
N ARG A 9 2.93 -13.70 -6.05
CA ARG A 9 4.12 -14.43 -5.64
C ARG A 9 5.25 -14.31 -6.67
N ILE A 10 4.92 -14.12 -7.95
CA ILE A 10 5.92 -13.82 -9.00
C ILE A 10 6.44 -12.40 -8.82
N SER A 11 5.56 -11.43 -8.57
CA SER A 11 5.94 -10.05 -8.25
C SER A 11 6.86 -9.98 -7.02
N ALA A 12 6.50 -10.64 -5.93
CA ALA A 12 7.33 -10.73 -4.73
C ALA A 12 8.71 -11.39 -4.99
N TRP A 13 8.79 -12.34 -5.94
CA TRP A 13 10.05 -12.93 -6.37
C TRP A 13 10.91 -11.94 -7.18
N VAL A 14 10.31 -11.18 -8.12
CA VAL A 14 11.00 -10.13 -8.90
C VAL A 14 11.60 -9.06 -7.98
N ASP A 15 10.86 -8.68 -6.94
CA ASP A 15 11.30 -7.68 -5.95
C ASP A 15 12.21 -8.24 -4.86
N ARG A 16 12.52 -9.55 -4.87
CA ARG A 16 13.30 -10.26 -3.84
C ARG A 16 12.75 -10.12 -2.41
N GLN A 17 11.42 -10.10 -2.28
CA GLN A 17 10.71 -9.99 -0.99
C GLN A 17 10.35 -11.34 -0.36
N LEU A 18 10.63 -12.44 -1.04
CA LEU A 18 10.38 -13.79 -0.55
C LEU A 18 11.51 -14.27 0.37
N ASP A 19 11.19 -15.15 1.31
CA ASP A 19 12.19 -15.87 2.09
C ASP A 19 12.99 -16.86 1.19
N PRO A 20 14.17 -17.32 1.64
CA PRO A 20 15.04 -18.18 0.83
C PRO A 20 14.38 -19.48 0.36
N GLU A 21 13.49 -20.07 1.17
CA GLU A 21 12.80 -21.31 0.80
C GLU A 21 11.77 -21.04 -0.29
N ALA A 22 10.96 -19.98 -0.12
CA ALA A 22 9.98 -19.56 -1.11
C ALA A 22 10.63 -19.14 -2.44
N MET A 23 11.78 -18.46 -2.41
CA MET A 23 12.55 -18.15 -3.63
C MET A 23 12.93 -19.42 -4.41
N ALA A 24 13.48 -20.42 -3.73
CA ALA A 24 13.88 -21.67 -4.37
C ALA A 24 12.69 -22.44 -4.99
N GLN A 25 11.53 -22.39 -4.34
CA GLN A 25 10.29 -23.00 -4.86
C GLN A 25 9.83 -22.31 -6.16
N VAL A 26 9.85 -20.97 -6.19
CA VAL A 26 9.48 -20.20 -7.38
C VAL A 26 10.48 -20.44 -8.50
N ASP A 27 11.79 -20.41 -8.22
CA ASP A 27 12.85 -20.71 -9.19
C ASP A 27 12.67 -22.08 -9.85
N ALA A 28 12.40 -23.11 -9.05
CA ALA A 28 12.15 -24.46 -9.56
C ALA A 28 10.94 -24.51 -10.50
N HIS A 29 9.89 -23.76 -10.19
CA HIS A 29 8.70 -23.68 -11.04
C HIS A 29 8.99 -22.94 -12.35
N LEU A 30 9.66 -21.79 -12.31
CA LEU A 30 10.01 -20.98 -13.50
C LEU A 30 10.87 -21.78 -14.50
N ARG A 31 11.66 -22.74 -14.03
CA ARG A 31 12.42 -23.67 -14.90
C ARG A 31 11.53 -24.65 -15.69
N SER A 32 10.33 -24.96 -15.18
CA SER A 32 9.42 -25.97 -15.74
C SER A 32 8.16 -25.41 -16.42
N CYS A 33 7.82 -24.15 -16.15
CA CYS A 33 6.63 -23.46 -16.64
C CYS A 33 7.00 -22.25 -17.50
N ALA A 34 6.75 -22.35 -18.81
CA ALA A 34 7.06 -21.28 -19.76
C ALA A 34 6.17 -20.05 -19.56
N GLU A 35 4.88 -20.22 -19.22
CA GLU A 35 3.95 -19.10 -19.00
C GLU A 35 4.31 -18.28 -17.75
N CYS A 36 4.63 -18.93 -16.63
CA CYS A 36 5.07 -18.20 -15.44
C CYS A 36 6.43 -17.52 -15.67
N ARG A 37 7.29 -18.08 -16.54
CA ARG A 37 8.56 -17.47 -16.91
C ARG A 37 8.35 -16.22 -17.76
N SER A 38 7.51 -16.25 -18.77
CA SER A 38 7.23 -15.07 -19.60
C SER A 38 6.64 -13.93 -18.78
N LEU A 39 5.75 -14.25 -17.83
CA LEU A 39 5.20 -13.25 -16.90
C LEU A 39 6.27 -12.65 -15.99
N ALA A 40 7.16 -13.48 -15.44
CA ALA A 40 8.27 -13.02 -14.61
C ALA A 40 9.26 -12.13 -15.40
N GLU A 41 9.53 -12.47 -16.67
CA GLU A 41 10.37 -11.68 -17.57
C GLU A 41 9.74 -10.31 -17.89
N GLU A 42 8.43 -10.27 -18.17
CA GLU A 42 7.68 -9.02 -18.41
C GLU A 42 7.74 -8.10 -17.19
N MET A 43 7.47 -8.63 -15.99
CA MET A 43 7.55 -7.86 -14.75
C MET A 43 8.98 -7.38 -14.47
N SER A 44 9.98 -8.22 -14.70
CA SER A 44 11.39 -7.86 -14.48
C SER A 44 11.84 -6.75 -15.44
N ALA A 45 11.36 -6.74 -16.68
CA ALA A 45 11.67 -5.70 -17.65
C ALA A 45 11.17 -4.32 -17.21
N ILE A 46 9.98 -4.25 -16.59
CA ILE A 46 9.44 -3.02 -16.01
C ILE A 46 10.35 -2.53 -14.87
N THR A 47 10.68 -3.41 -13.92
CA THR A 47 11.54 -3.04 -12.79
C THR A 47 12.93 -2.57 -13.24
N GLU A 48 13.49 -3.19 -14.28
CA GLU A 48 14.80 -2.79 -14.82
C GLU A 48 14.75 -1.42 -15.51
N ALA A 49 13.66 -1.09 -16.20
CA ALA A 49 13.47 0.23 -16.78
C ALA A 49 13.51 1.33 -15.69
N TYR A 50 12.91 1.09 -14.53
CA TYR A 50 12.99 2.02 -13.39
C TYR A 50 14.37 2.09 -12.76
N ARG A 51 15.11 0.97 -12.68
CA ARG A 51 16.49 0.97 -12.15
C ARG A 51 17.47 1.74 -13.03
N SER A 52 17.20 1.81 -14.33
CA SER A 52 18.01 2.56 -15.29
C SER A 52 17.80 4.08 -15.24
N ALA A 53 16.88 4.57 -14.41
CA ALA A 53 16.63 6.00 -14.26
C ALA A 53 17.83 6.74 -13.67
N GLU A 54 18.00 8.00 -14.09
CA GLU A 54 19.08 8.88 -13.62
C GLU A 54 19.14 8.93 -12.09
N PRO A 55 20.32 8.73 -11.47
CA PRO A 55 20.47 8.85 -10.03
C PRO A 55 20.01 10.23 -9.54
N LEU A 56 19.20 10.24 -8.49
CA LEU A 56 18.84 11.49 -7.82
C LEU A 56 20.03 12.04 -7.04
N ASP A 57 20.36 13.31 -7.24
CA ASP A 57 21.31 14.02 -6.40
C ASP A 57 20.73 14.16 -4.98
N LEU A 58 21.20 13.32 -4.06
CA LEU A 58 20.79 13.33 -2.66
C LEU A 58 21.61 14.36 -1.88
N PRO A 59 21.00 15.09 -0.92
CA PRO A 59 21.74 16.00 -0.06
C PRO A 59 22.84 15.26 0.74
N PRO A 60 24.06 15.82 0.85
CA PRO A 60 25.21 15.12 1.43
C PRO A 60 25.02 14.75 2.91
N HIS A 61 24.19 15.49 3.64
CA HIS A 61 23.89 15.23 5.05
C HIS A 61 22.92 14.06 5.28
N LEU A 62 22.21 13.61 4.24
CA LEU A 62 21.22 12.53 4.37
C LEU A 62 21.90 11.20 4.72
N TRP A 63 22.99 10.88 4.02
CA TRP A 63 23.74 9.64 4.29
C TRP A 63 24.36 9.64 5.68
N ALA A 64 24.89 10.79 6.13
CA ALA A 64 25.42 10.93 7.48
C ALA A 64 24.36 10.62 8.56
N ARG A 65 23.11 11.08 8.35
CA ARG A 65 21.99 10.82 9.27
C ARG A 65 21.53 9.35 9.25
N ILE A 66 21.56 8.70 8.09
CA ILE A 66 21.22 7.27 7.97
C ILE A 66 22.32 6.43 8.65
N ALA A 67 23.59 6.74 8.37
CA ALA A 67 24.75 6.05 8.93
C ALA A 67 24.83 6.18 10.46
N SER A 68 24.44 7.32 11.03
CA SER A 68 24.36 7.46 12.50
C SER A 68 23.27 6.57 13.10
N GLY A 69 22.10 6.46 12.46
CA GLY A 69 21.00 5.63 12.95
C GLY A 69 21.26 4.11 12.84
N MET A 70 22.07 3.66 11.88
CA MET A 70 22.39 2.23 11.73
C MET A 70 23.35 1.71 12.80
N ASN A 71 24.21 2.57 13.35
CA ASN A 71 25.18 2.21 14.38
C ASN A 71 24.66 2.42 15.80
N GLU A 72 23.51 3.07 15.97
CA GLU A 72 22.86 3.17 17.26
C GLU A 72 22.31 1.79 17.61
N PRO A 73 22.82 1.10 18.66
CA PRO A 73 22.19 -0.11 19.13
C PRO A 73 20.72 0.22 19.43
N PRO A 74 19.76 -0.68 19.11
CA PRO A 74 18.36 -0.43 19.40
C PRO A 74 18.30 0.03 20.84
N THR A 75 17.87 1.27 21.03
CA THR A 75 17.83 1.85 22.37
C THR A 75 16.75 1.09 23.10
N HIS A 76 17.10 -0.03 23.72
CA HIS A 76 16.39 -0.53 24.88
C HIS A 76 16.27 0.69 25.76
N GLY A 77 15.05 1.24 25.83
CA GLY A 77 14.83 2.59 26.31
C GLY A 77 15.56 2.79 27.63
N ARG A 78 16.02 4.01 27.93
CA ARG A 78 16.72 4.36 29.19
C ARG A 78 16.08 3.74 30.46
N TRP A 79 14.79 3.43 30.38
CA TRP A 79 14.02 2.62 31.31
C TRP A 79 14.58 1.22 31.61
N SER A 80 15.12 0.45 30.65
CA SER A 80 15.64 -0.90 30.88
C SER A 80 16.88 -0.91 31.77
N ARG A 81 17.80 0.04 31.58
CA ARG A 81 18.96 0.24 32.48
C ARG A 81 18.53 0.70 33.88
N TRP A 82 17.44 1.46 33.99
CA TRP A 82 16.91 1.89 35.28
C TRP A 82 16.08 0.80 36.00
N LEU A 83 15.54 -0.16 35.25
CA LEU A 83 14.79 -1.33 35.75
C LEU A 83 15.67 -2.56 36.01
N GLN A 84 16.90 -2.60 35.51
CA GLN A 84 17.87 -3.67 35.81
C GLN A 84 18.04 -3.97 37.32
N PRO A 85 18.14 -3.00 38.25
CA PRO A 85 18.25 -3.30 39.68
C PRO A 85 16.95 -3.80 40.34
N LEU A 86 15.80 -3.69 39.65
CA LEU A 86 14.50 -4.21 40.10
C LEU A 86 14.28 -5.66 39.66
N LEU A 87 14.75 -6.05 38.47
CA LEU A 87 14.65 -7.43 37.99
C LEU A 87 15.82 -8.33 38.40
N ALA A 88 16.98 -7.77 38.76
CA ALA A 88 18.17 -8.54 39.15
C ALA A 88 18.24 -8.90 40.65
N ARG A 89 17.18 -8.67 41.43
CA ARG A 89 17.16 -9.05 42.85
C ARG A 89 16.56 -10.46 43.02
N PRO A 90 17.33 -11.44 43.53
CA PRO A 90 16.85 -12.79 43.77
C PRO A 90 15.79 -12.82 44.90
N SER A 91 14.94 -13.82 44.79
CA SER A 91 13.58 -13.95 45.31
C SER A 91 13.43 -14.22 46.81
N TRP A 92 14.06 -13.46 47.72
CA TRP A 92 13.91 -13.66 49.18
C TRP A 92 13.55 -12.40 49.98
N VAL A 93 12.95 -11.38 49.35
CA VAL A 93 12.36 -10.26 50.09
C VAL A 93 10.87 -10.21 49.80
N SER A 94 10.08 -10.58 50.81
CA SER A 94 8.63 -10.47 50.82
C SER A 94 8.23 -9.04 50.45
N VAL A 95 7.60 -8.86 49.29
CA VAL A 95 7.09 -7.56 48.84
C VAL A 95 6.00 -7.11 49.82
N PRO A 96 6.12 -5.93 50.46
CA PRO A 96 5.03 -5.40 51.28
C PRO A 96 3.84 -5.03 50.37
N ALA A 97 2.64 -5.46 50.76
CA ALA A 97 1.37 -5.33 50.02
C ALA A 97 1.09 -3.99 49.29
N PRO A 98 1.48 -2.78 49.77
CA PRO A 98 1.19 -1.53 49.05
C PRO A 98 1.92 -1.36 47.70
N ALA A 99 3.03 -2.08 47.45
CA ALA A 99 3.79 -1.93 46.20
C ALA A 99 3.07 -2.53 44.99
N LEU A 100 2.25 -3.57 45.19
CA LEU A 100 1.47 -4.21 44.13
C LEU A 100 0.35 -3.30 43.62
N VAL A 101 -0.33 -2.59 44.52
CA VAL A 101 -1.41 -1.66 44.16
C VAL A 101 -0.86 -0.53 43.29
N LEU A 102 0.27 0.06 43.69
CA LEU A 102 0.91 1.12 42.92
C LEU A 102 1.35 0.64 41.52
N MET A 103 1.88 -0.58 41.42
CA MET A 103 2.26 -1.17 40.13
C MET A 103 1.04 -1.35 39.22
N VAL A 104 -0.08 -1.88 39.74
CA VAL A 104 -1.33 -2.05 38.98
C VAL A 104 -1.86 -0.70 38.49
N PHE A 105 -1.81 0.35 39.32
CA PHE A 105 -2.21 1.70 38.90
C PHE A 105 -1.28 2.28 37.83
N ILE A 106 0.03 2.10 37.95
CA ILE A 106 1.00 2.61 36.96
C ILE A 106 0.85 1.86 35.63
N VAL A 107 0.76 0.53 35.68
CA VAL A 107 0.54 -0.29 34.47
C VAL A 107 -0.81 0.04 33.85
N GLY A 108 -1.86 0.15 34.65
CA GLY A 108 -3.20 0.53 34.19
C GLY A 108 -3.24 1.91 33.55
N THR A 109 -2.53 2.91 34.12
CA THR A 109 -2.46 4.26 33.54
C THR A 109 -1.65 4.29 32.24
N VAL A 110 -0.53 3.56 32.15
CA VAL A 110 0.24 3.44 30.89
C VAL A 110 -0.61 2.77 29.80
N LEU A 111 -1.25 1.65 30.10
CA LEU A 111 -2.14 0.97 29.16
C LEU A 111 -3.33 1.86 28.76
N PHE A 112 -3.89 2.64 29.70
CA PHE A 112 -4.96 3.59 29.41
C PHE A 112 -4.49 4.73 28.49
N VAL A 113 -3.28 5.25 28.68
CA VAL A 113 -2.70 6.31 27.82
C VAL A 113 -2.44 5.76 26.42
N GLU A 114 -1.84 4.58 26.30
CA GLU A 114 -1.58 3.91 25.01
C GLU A 114 -2.90 3.62 24.27
N PHE A 115 -3.89 3.04 24.95
CA PHE A 115 -5.21 2.77 24.38
C PHE A 115 -5.95 4.05 23.96
N ARG A 116 -5.81 5.12 24.74
CA ARG A 116 -6.36 6.43 24.40
C ARG A 116 -5.59 7.09 23.24
N SER A 117 -4.31 6.77 23.05
CA SER A 117 -3.50 7.30 21.95
C SER A 117 -3.87 6.64 20.62
N ALA A 118 -4.10 5.33 20.63
CA ALA A 118 -4.54 4.57 19.45
C ALA A 118 -5.91 5.06 18.96
N SER A 119 -6.87 5.26 19.87
CA SER A 119 -8.20 5.78 19.52
C SER A 119 -8.18 7.23 19.01
N ARG A 120 -7.24 8.06 19.45
CA ARG A 120 -7.06 9.43 18.92
C ARG A 120 -6.53 9.44 17.48
N PHE A 121 -5.77 8.42 17.06
CA PHE A 121 -5.25 8.33 15.70
C PHE A 121 -6.37 8.04 14.71
N GLU A 122 -7.25 7.10 15.04
CA GLU A 122 -8.41 6.73 14.24
C GLU A 122 -9.39 7.91 14.05
N GLN A 123 -9.66 8.66 15.13
CA GLN A 123 -10.48 9.87 15.04
C GLN A 123 -9.86 10.96 14.16
N ARG A 124 -8.54 11.13 14.18
CA ARG A 124 -7.86 12.11 13.32
C ARG A 124 -7.92 11.69 11.85
N ALA A 125 -7.73 10.41 11.55
CA ALA A 125 -7.84 9.88 10.20
C ALA A 125 -9.25 10.09 9.63
N LEU A 126 -10.29 9.78 10.39
CA LEU A 126 -11.68 10.01 9.98
C LEU A 126 -11.99 11.50 9.77
N SER A 127 -11.47 12.38 10.63
CA SER A 127 -11.67 13.83 10.47
C SER A 127 -11.03 14.40 9.21
N GLN A 128 -9.90 13.84 8.75
CA GLN A 128 -9.26 14.27 7.50
C GLN A 128 -10.07 13.84 6.27
N ILE A 129 -10.64 12.63 6.28
CA ILE A 129 -11.52 12.15 5.21
C ILE A 129 -12.76 13.04 5.11
N GLU A 130 -13.40 13.34 6.24
CA GLU A 130 -14.58 14.22 6.29
C GLU A 130 -14.25 15.63 5.79
N ALA A 131 -13.11 16.20 6.21
CA ALA A 131 -12.66 17.51 5.72
C ALA A 131 -12.40 17.52 4.21
N ALA A 132 -11.81 16.45 3.67
CA ALA A 132 -11.60 16.30 2.22
C ALA A 132 -12.94 16.18 1.48
N HIS A 133 -13.89 15.41 2.00
CA HIS A 133 -15.24 15.31 1.46
C HIS A 133 -15.97 16.66 1.48
N GLN A 134 -15.88 17.42 2.57
CA GLN A 134 -16.49 18.75 2.66
C GLN A 134 -15.82 19.74 1.71
N ALA A 135 -14.50 19.69 1.54
CA ALA A 135 -13.79 20.50 0.55
C ALA A 135 -14.29 20.18 -0.87
N MET A 136 -14.42 18.89 -1.21
CA MET A 136 -14.97 18.46 -2.49
C MET A 136 -16.45 18.85 -2.67
N ALA A 137 -17.27 18.71 -1.63
CA ALA A 137 -18.69 19.08 -1.68
C ALA A 137 -18.91 20.59 -1.77
N SER A 138 -17.95 21.39 -1.27
CA SER A 138 -17.97 22.85 -1.41
C SER A 138 -17.58 23.32 -2.80
N LEU A 139 -16.97 22.45 -3.62
CA LEU A 139 -16.78 22.73 -5.04
C LEU A 139 -18.15 22.64 -5.71
N ASP A 140 -18.67 23.80 -6.09
CA ASP A 140 -19.92 23.97 -6.82
C ASP A 140 -19.90 23.05 -8.07
N ALA A 141 -20.67 21.96 -8.02
CA ALA A 141 -20.66 20.90 -9.05
C ALA A 141 -20.98 21.44 -10.45
N GLU A 142 -21.65 22.59 -10.52
CA GLU A 142 -21.99 23.28 -11.76
C GLU A 142 -20.83 24.12 -12.32
N LYS A 143 -19.93 24.65 -11.47
CA LYS A 143 -18.78 25.48 -11.90
C LYS A 143 -17.47 24.71 -12.05
N HIS A 144 -17.30 23.63 -11.30
CA HIS A 144 -16.05 22.85 -11.25
C HIS A 144 -16.15 21.49 -11.93
N ASN A 145 -17.28 21.16 -12.57
CA ASN A 145 -17.34 19.99 -13.43
C ASN A 145 -16.83 20.35 -14.84
N PRO A 146 -15.61 19.93 -15.23
CA PRO A 146 -15.08 20.20 -16.57
C PRO A 146 -15.88 19.51 -17.69
N PHE A 147 -16.83 18.64 -17.33
CA PHE A 147 -17.74 17.95 -18.26
C PHE A 147 -19.16 18.54 -18.28
N HIS A 148 -19.43 19.63 -17.56
CA HIS A 148 -20.73 20.30 -17.64
C HIS A 148 -20.78 21.18 -18.90
N LEU A 149 -20.82 20.54 -20.06
CA LEU A 149 -21.28 21.20 -21.28
C LEU A 149 -22.80 21.38 -21.14
N PRO A 150 -23.37 22.57 -21.39
CA PRO A 150 -24.82 22.70 -21.51
C PRO A 150 -25.28 21.68 -22.54
N ALA A 151 -26.18 20.80 -22.13
CA ALA A 151 -26.79 19.84 -23.03
C ALA A 151 -27.43 20.66 -24.17
N PRO A 152 -27.05 20.45 -25.45
CA PRO A 152 -27.68 21.17 -26.54
C PRO A 152 -29.20 20.87 -26.50
N ASP A 153 -30.05 21.84 -26.86
CA ASP A 153 -31.52 21.78 -26.67
C ASP A 153 -32.20 20.58 -27.36
N ASP A 154 -31.46 19.81 -28.15
CA ASP A 154 -31.83 18.55 -28.80
C ASP A 154 -31.45 17.29 -27.98
N ALA A 155 -30.96 17.44 -26.75
CA ALA A 155 -30.44 16.39 -25.86
C ALA A 155 -31.48 15.41 -25.28
N LYS A 156 -32.41 14.94 -26.11
CA LYS A 156 -33.03 13.61 -25.93
C LYS A 156 -32.15 12.48 -26.45
N VAL A 157 -31.02 12.78 -27.10
CA VAL A 157 -30.12 11.77 -27.65
C VAL A 157 -28.88 11.69 -26.79
N ASN A 158 -28.83 10.66 -25.92
CA ASN A 158 -27.57 10.24 -25.31
C ASN A 158 -26.60 9.82 -26.44
N PRO A 159 -25.44 10.46 -26.60
CA PRO A 159 -24.48 10.13 -27.67
C PRO A 159 -23.88 8.72 -27.54
N PHE A 160 -24.07 8.06 -26.39
CA PHE A 160 -23.74 6.65 -26.15
C PHE A 160 -24.96 5.73 -26.14
N ALA A 161 -26.19 6.26 -26.35
CA ALA A 161 -27.34 5.42 -26.63
C ALA A 161 -27.11 4.77 -28.01
N ARG A 162 -27.18 3.44 -28.01
CA ARG A 162 -26.64 2.51 -29.01
C ARG A 162 -27.15 2.61 -30.45
N SER A 163 -27.69 3.71 -30.97
CA SER A 163 -28.41 3.62 -32.25
C SER A 163 -28.49 4.83 -33.18
N SER A 164 -27.56 5.80 -33.18
CA SER A 164 -27.62 6.80 -34.28
C SER A 164 -26.32 7.49 -34.73
N VAL A 165 -25.14 7.11 -34.21
CA VAL A 165 -23.91 7.81 -34.64
C VAL A 165 -23.41 7.23 -35.97
N ASP A 166 -23.44 8.10 -36.99
CA ASP A 166 -22.93 7.92 -38.35
C ASP A 166 -21.55 7.19 -38.34
N PRO A 167 -21.34 6.14 -39.14
CA PRO A 167 -20.11 5.31 -39.09
C PRO A 167 -18.81 6.08 -39.31
N LEU A 168 -18.87 7.24 -39.95
CA LEU A 168 -17.73 8.12 -40.24
C LEU A 168 -17.20 8.86 -39.01
N VAL A 169 -17.96 8.95 -37.92
CA VAL A 169 -17.60 9.73 -36.72
C VAL A 169 -17.02 8.85 -35.61
N ASN A 170 -17.28 7.54 -35.62
CA ASN A 170 -16.76 6.64 -34.60
C ASN A 170 -15.53 5.85 -35.09
N PRO A 171 -14.30 6.23 -34.68
CA PRO A 171 -13.06 5.56 -35.08
C PRO A 171 -12.94 4.12 -34.55
N PHE A 172 -13.78 3.71 -33.61
CA PHE A 172 -13.78 2.36 -33.03
C PHE A 172 -14.83 1.41 -33.64
N SER A 173 -15.67 1.89 -34.57
CA SER A 173 -16.72 1.09 -35.23
C SER A 173 -16.13 -0.08 -36.03
N ALA A 174 -15.01 0.14 -36.73
CA ALA A 174 -14.32 -0.88 -37.52
C ALA A 174 -13.84 -2.07 -36.68
N ALA A 175 -13.33 -1.82 -35.47
CA ALA A 175 -12.85 -2.88 -34.58
C ALA A 175 -13.98 -3.72 -33.97
N GLN A 176 -15.19 -3.16 -33.86
CA GLN A 176 -16.37 -3.89 -33.37
C GLN A 176 -16.98 -4.79 -34.45
N GLN A 177 -16.96 -4.36 -35.72
CA GLN A 177 -17.47 -5.16 -36.84
C GLN A 177 -16.62 -6.43 -37.08
N ILE A 178 -15.29 -6.32 -37.01
CA ILE A 178 -14.38 -7.47 -37.14
C ILE A 178 -14.69 -8.53 -36.07
N ARG A 179 -14.89 -8.09 -34.82
CA ARG A 179 -15.18 -8.96 -33.67
C ARG A 179 -16.57 -9.60 -33.72
N GLN A 180 -17.49 -9.06 -34.52
CA GLN A 180 -18.82 -9.63 -34.77
C GLN A 180 -18.81 -10.63 -35.92
N GLN A 181 -17.99 -10.41 -36.96
CA GLN A 181 -17.80 -11.37 -38.06
C GLN A 181 -17.13 -12.66 -37.58
N GLU A 182 -16.18 -12.59 -36.65
CA GLU A 182 -15.54 -13.78 -36.05
C GLU A 182 -16.46 -14.60 -35.13
N ARG A 183 -17.65 -14.08 -34.80
CA ARG A 183 -18.60 -14.71 -33.88
C ARG A 183 -19.80 -15.37 -34.55
N GLN A 184 -19.94 -15.27 -35.88
CA GLN A 184 -20.95 -16.04 -36.62
C GLN A 184 -20.28 -17.31 -37.16
N PRO A 185 -20.87 -18.51 -36.94
CA PRO A 185 -20.27 -19.79 -37.32
C PRO A 185 -20.17 -19.98 -38.83
#